data_AF-A0A950WR24-F1
#
_entry.id   AF-A0A950WR24-F1
#
_cell.length_a   1.000
_cell.length_b   1.000
_cell.length_c   1.000
_cell.angle_alpha   90.00
_cell.angle_beta   90.00
_cell.angle_gamma   90.00
#
_symmetry.space_group_name_H-M   'P 1'
#
loop_
_entity.id
_entity.type
_entity.pdbx_description
1 polymer ?
#
loop_
_entity_poly.entity_id
_entity_poly.type
_entity_poly.pdbx_seq_one_letter_code
_entity_poly.pdbx_strand_id
1 'polypeptide(L)' 'MPYAENNELPPAVRNHLPPHAQDIFREAFNHAWQQHGGDEAIAFRIAWSAVKRSYYKRGEIWVPIGRG' A
#
# COMPACT_ATOMS: atom_id res chain seq x y z
N MET A 1 -0.09 -4.13 -13.57
CA MET A 1 -0.93 -5.33 -13.38
C MET A 1 -1.31 -5.38 -11.90
N PRO A 2 -2.53 -5.81 -11.49
CA PRO A 2 -2.85 -5.96 -10.08
C PRO A 2 -1.98 -7.05 -9.44
N TYR A 3 -1.69 -6.91 -8.15
CA TYR A 3 -0.90 -7.86 -7.36
C TYR A 3 -1.83 -8.93 -6.75
N ALA A 4 -1.58 -10.21 -6.99
CA ALA A 4 -2.37 -11.29 -6.42
C ALA A 4 -2.07 -11.44 -4.92
N GLU A 5 -0.79 -11.34 -4.55
CA GLU A 5 -0.31 -11.51 -3.18
C GLU A 5 0.68 -10.44 -2.75
N ASN A 6 0.85 -10.28 -1.43
CA ASN A 6 1.77 -9.28 -0.88
C ASN A 6 3.22 -9.52 -1.31
N ASN A 7 3.59 -10.76 -1.64
CA ASN A 7 4.93 -11.10 -2.10
C ASN A 7 5.28 -10.52 -3.48
N GLU A 8 4.27 -10.17 -4.30
CA GLU A 8 4.46 -9.55 -5.60
C GLU A 8 4.58 -8.02 -5.53
N LEU A 9 4.33 -7.43 -4.36
CA LEU A 9 4.50 -5.99 -4.15
C LEU A 9 5.97 -5.59 -4.33
N PRO A 10 6.24 -4.33 -4.72
CA PRO A 10 7.61 -3.85 -4.88
C PRO A 10 8.42 -4.05 -3.59
N PRO A 11 9.73 -4.37 -3.68
CA PRO A 11 10.58 -4.56 -2.49
C PRO A 11 10.56 -3.36 -1.54
N ALA A 12 10.48 -2.13 -2.08
CA ALA A 12 10.36 -0.90 -1.30
C ALA A 12 9.06 -0.81 -0.48
N VAL A 13 8.02 -1.53 -0.87
CA VAL A 13 6.76 -1.65 -0.13
C VAL A 13 6.92 -2.76 0.92
N ARG A 14 7.26 -3.98 0.49
CA ARG A 14 7.34 -5.16 1.38
C ARG A 14 8.36 -5.02 2.51
N ASN A 15 9.51 -4.40 2.25
CA ASN A 15 10.60 -4.31 3.22
C ASN A 15 10.35 -3.24 4.29
N HIS A 16 9.46 -2.27 4.02
CA HIS A 16 9.23 -1.12 4.91
C HIS A 16 7.84 -1.14 5.56
N LEU A 17 6.89 -1.91 5.02
CA LEU A 17 5.53 -2.01 5.53
C LEU A 17 5.33 -3.31 6.31
N PRO A 18 4.70 -3.26 7.50
CA PRO A 18 4.25 -4.46 8.19
C PRO A 18 3.17 -5.19 7.36
N PRO A 19 2.94 -6.51 7.58
CA PRO A 19 2.06 -7.33 6.74
C PRO A 19 0.68 -6.73 6.50
N HIS A 20 0.00 -6.25 7.54
CA HIS A 20 -1.33 -5.64 7.41
C HIS A 20 -1.32 -4.34 6.57
N ALA A 21 -0.22 -3.58 6.60
CA ALA A 21 -0.09 -2.40 5.74
C ALA A 21 0.18 -2.77 4.28
N GLN A 22 0.81 -3.93 4.03
CA GLN A 22 0.97 -4.50 2.69
C GLN A 22 -0.38 -4.93 2.11
N ASP A 23 -1.26 -5.53 2.93
CA ASP A 23 -2.63 -5.87 2.53
C ASP A 23 -3.42 -4.63 2.09
N ILE A 24 -3.42 -3.59 2.92
CA ILE A 24 -4.07 -2.30 2.60
C ILE A 24 -3.52 -1.72 1.30
N PHE A 25 -2.19 -1.76 1.13
CA PHE A 25 -1.55 -1.26 -0.08
C PHE A 25 -2.00 -2.05 -1.32
N ARG A 26 -1.94 -3.39 -1.27
CA ARG A 26 -2.31 -4.29 -2.36
C ARG A 26 -3.77 -4.10 -2.78
N GLU A 27 -4.68 -4.09 -1.81
CA GLU A 27 -6.11 -3.95 -2.07
C GLU A 27 -6.43 -2.59 -2.70
N ALA A 28 -5.88 -1.51 -2.12
CA ALA A 28 -6.09 -0.16 -2.64
C ALA A 28 -5.47 0.02 -4.03
N PHE A 29 -4.29 -0.55 -4.27
CA PHE A 29 -3.65 -0.53 -5.58
C PHE A 29 -4.49 -1.26 -6.62
N ASN A 30 -4.91 -2.49 -6.34
CA ASN A 30 -5.68 -3.31 -7.28
C ASN A 30 -7.01 -2.67 -7.63
N HIS A 31 -7.69 -2.11 -6.63
CA HIS A 31 -8.92 -1.39 -6.83
C HIS A 31 -8.71 -0.14 -7.71
N ALA A 32 -7.68 0.66 -7.41
CA ALA A 32 -7.35 1.83 -8.21
C ALA A 32 -6.91 1.48 -9.64
N TRP A 33 -6.16 0.39 -9.82
CA TRP A 33 -5.77 -0.12 -11.14
C TRP A 33 -6.99 -0.42 -12.01
N GLN A 34 -8.00 -1.10 -11.44
CA GLN A 34 -9.24 -1.40 -12.15
C GLN A 34 -10.05 -0.13 -12.46
N GLN A 35 -10.12 0.80 -11.51
CA GLN A 35 -10.88 2.05 -11.68
C GLN A 35 -10.25 3.05 -12.66
N HIS A 36 -8.93 3.08 -12.74
CA HIS A 36 -8.18 4.04 -13.55
C HIS A 36 -7.57 3.42 -14.82
N GLY A 37 -8.14 2.33 -15.31
CA GLY A 37 -7.75 1.73 -16.60
C GLY A 37 -6.28 1.27 -16.66
N GLY A 38 -5.71 0.90 -15.51
CA GLY A 38 -4.32 0.48 -15.40
C GLY A 38 -3.30 1.62 -15.30
N ASP A 39 -3.72 2.84 -14.95
CA ASP A 39 -2.77 3.90 -14.60
C ASP A 39 -2.04 3.56 -13.29
N GLU A 40 -0.80 3.11 -13.45
CA GLU A 40 0.07 2.70 -12.36
C GLU A 40 0.37 3.85 -11.39
N ALA A 41 0.65 5.05 -11.89
CA ALA A 41 1.03 6.19 -11.06
C ALA A 41 -0.12 6.63 -10.15
N ILE A 42 -1.35 6.65 -10.69
CA ILE A 42 -2.56 6.91 -9.91
C ILE A 42 -2.80 5.80 -8.88
N ALA A 43 -2.66 4.53 -9.29
CA ALA A 43 -2.85 3.39 -8.40
C ALA A 43 -1.88 3.41 -7.21
N PHE A 44 -0.60 3.70 -7.45
CA PHE A 44 0.41 3.89 -6.41
C PHE A 44 0.06 5.02 -5.45
N ARG A 45 -0.36 6.17 -5.97
CA ARG A 45 -0.72 7.33 -5.16
C ARG A 45 -1.91 7.02 -4.23
N ILE A 46 -2.92 6.31 -4.74
CA ILE A 46 -4.10 5.90 -3.97
C ILE A 46 -3.71 4.88 -2.90
N ALA A 47 -2.92 3.87 -3.27
CA ALA A 47 -2.45 2.84 -2.34
C ALA A 47 -1.65 3.43 -1.17
N TRP A 48 -0.70 4.33 -1.46
CA TRP A 48 0.05 5.04 -0.41
C TRP A 48 -0.83 5.93 0.46
N SER A 49 -1.88 6.53 -0.11
CA SER A 49 -2.84 7.32 0.66
C SER A 49 -3.66 6.44 1.61
N ALA A 50 -4.03 5.23 1.20
CA ALA A 50 -4.72 4.27 2.05
C ALA A 50 -3.85 3.82 3.23
N VAL A 51 -2.57 3.48 2.98
CA VAL A 51 -1.61 3.15 4.04
C VAL A 51 -1.48 4.29 5.04
N LYS A 52 -1.32 5.54 4.57
CA LYS A 52 -1.14 6.73 5.42
C LYS A 52 -2.33 7.04 6.34
N ARG A 53 -3.52 6.46 6.08
CA ARG A 53 -4.71 6.64 6.94
C ARG A 53 -4.61 5.82 8.23
N SER A 54 -3.90 4.71 8.20
CA SER A 54 -3.78 3.77 9.32
C SER A 54 -2.35 3.63 9.84
N TYR A 55 -1.36 4.14 9.10
CA TYR A 55 0.05 4.07 9.42
C TYR A 55 0.72 5.42 9.23
N TYR A 56 1.74 5.69 10.04
CA TYR A 56 2.64 6.81 9.84
C TYR A 56 4.08 6.31 9.70
N LYS A 57 4.90 7.06 8.97
CA LYS A 57 6.31 6.74 8.77
C LYS A 57 7.13 7.23 9.96
N ARG A 58 7.88 6.34 10.61
CA ARG A 58 8.81 6.64 11.71
C ARG A 58 10.21 6.19 11.32
N GLY A 59 11.02 7.11 10.81
CA GLY A 59 12.31 6.76 10.21
C GLY A 59 12.09 5.96 8.93
N GLU A 60 12.60 4.73 8.88
CA GLU A 60 12.47 3.84 7.72
C GLU A 60 11.29 2.87 7.80
N ILE A 61 10.59 2.81 8.94
CA ILE A 61 9.50 1.86 9.18
C ILE A 61 8.14 2.55 9.22
N TRP A 62 7.10 1.83 8.81
CA TRP A 62 5.71 2.25 8.96
C TRP A 62 5.12 1.64 10.23
N VAL A 63 4.57 2.48 11.09
CA VAL A 63 4.00 2.09 12.38
C VAL A 63 2.51 2.42 12.41
N PRO A 64 1.65 1.56 12.99
CA PRO A 64 0.22 1.80 13.02
C PRO A 64 -0.11 3.05 13.85
N ILE A 65 -1.05 3.85 13.36
CA ILE A 65 -1.67 4.93 14.13
C ILE A 65 -2.57 4.23 15.14
N GLY A 66 -2.08 4.06 16.37
CA GLY A 66 -2.88 3.48 17.45
C GLY A 66 -4.15 4.31 17.63
N ARG A 67 -5.32 3.67 17.49
CA ARG A 67 -6.53 4.17 18.14
C ARG A 67 -6.36 3.83 19.62
N GLY A 68 -5.82 4.79 20.38
CA GLY A 68 -5.91 4.78 21.84
C GLY A 68 -7.37 4.83 22.28
#